data_AF-A0A2N3G6D7-F1
#
_entry.id   AF-A0A2N3G6D7-F1
#
_cell.length_a   1.000
_cell.length_b   1.000
_cell.length_c   1.000
_cell.angle_alpha   90.00
_cell.angle_beta   90.00
_cell.angle_gamma   90.00
#
_symmetry.space_group_name_H-M   'P 1'
#
loop_
_entity.id
_entity.type
_entity.pdbx_description
1 polymer ?
#
loop_
_entity_poly.entity_id
_entity_poly.type
_entity_poly.pdbx_seq_one_letter_code
_entity_poly.pdbx_strand_id
1 'polypeptide(L)' 'MRESVSISLPPRLKKKLDQLVKENQVNRSDIAREALNEYFARKDLERIRQKMVPLAEARGVFTDEDVFREVS' A
#
# COMPACT_ATOMS: atom_id res chain seq x y z
N MET A 1 12.57 -7.71 18.37
CA MET A 1 11.42 -8.09 19.22
C MET A 1 10.18 -8.10 18.36
N ARG A 2 9.21 -9.00 18.62
CA ARG A 2 7.92 -9.00 17.91
C ARG A 2 6.89 -8.31 18.80
N GLU A 3 6.12 -7.39 18.23
CA GLU A 3 5.02 -6.71 18.90
C GLU A 3 3.69 -7.23 18.34
N SER A 4 2.69 -7.38 19.19
CA SER A 4 1.36 -7.86 18.81
C SER A 4 0.33 -6.75 18.89
N VAL A 5 -0.52 -6.66 17.88
CA VAL A 5 -1.65 -5.73 17.86
C VAL A 5 -2.95 -6.54 17.82
N SER A 6 -3.88 -6.24 18.73
CA SER A 6 -5.24 -6.80 18.71
C SER A 6 -6.19 -5.77 18.09
N ILE A 7 -6.92 -6.16 17.05
CA ILE A 7 -7.83 -5.27 16.32
C ILE A 7 -9.23 -5.88 16.24
N SER A 8 -10.24 -5.04 16.47
CA SER A 8 -11.64 -5.40 16.25
C SER A 8 -11.97 -5.29 14.76
N LEU A 9 -12.49 -6.37 14.19
CA LEU A 9 -12.89 -6.42 12.78
C LEU A 9 -14.40 -6.55 12.65
N PRO A 10 -15.04 -5.79 11.74
CA PRO A 10 -16.43 -6.02 11.37
C PRO A 10 -16.65 -7.48 10.94
N PRO A 11 -17.81 -8.12 11.26
CA PRO A 11 -18.03 -9.53 10.96
C PRO A 11 -17.82 -9.90 9.48
N ARG A 12 -18.22 -9.00 8.57
CA ARG A 12 -18.03 -9.17 7.12
C ARG A 12 -16.55 -9.26 6.73
N LEU A 13 -15.71 -8.42 7.34
CA LEU A 13 -14.28 -8.37 7.04
C LEU A 13 -13.56 -9.59 7.62
N LYS A 14 -13.91 -10.00 8.84
CA LYS A 14 -13.41 -11.25 9.44
C LYS A 14 -13.73 -12.46 8.57
N LYS A 15 -14.98 -12.56 8.07
CA LYS A 15 -15.39 -13.65 7.17
C LYS A 15 -14.56 -13.67 5.88
N LYS A 16 -14.30 -12.52 5.28
CA LYS A 16 -13.47 -12.40 4.08
C LYS A 16 -12.00 -12.82 4.34
N LEU A 17 -11.43 -12.38 5.47
CA LEU A 17 -10.09 -12.79 5.89
C LEU A 17 -10.00 -14.30 6.09
N ASP A 18 -10.98 -14.89 6.79
CA ASP A 18 -11.02 -16.34 7.03
C ASP A 18 -11.14 -17.16 5.74
N GLN A 19 -11.85 -16.64 4.73
CA GLN A 19 -11.96 -17.28 3.42
C GLN A 19 -10.62 -17.27 2.68
N LEU A 20 -9.94 -16.12 2.62
CA LEU A 20 -8.63 -15.98 1.96
C LEU A 20 -7.56 -16.86 2.61
N VAL A 21 -7.58 -16.99 3.94
CA VAL A 21 -6.70 -17.90 4.68
C VAL A 21 -6.90 -19.35 4.24
N LYS A 22 -8.15 -19.79 4.08
CA LYS A 22 -8.47 -21.16 3.65
C LYS A 22 -8.05 -21.43 2.22
N GLU A 23 -8.27 -20.49 1.31
CA GLU A 23 -7.98 -20.64 -0.12
C GLU A 23 -6.47 -20.68 -0.38
N ASN A 24 -5.70 -19.83 0.31
CA ASN A 24 -4.28 -19.63 0.02
C ASN A 24 -3.34 -20.41 0.97
N GLN A 25 -3.88 -21.15 1.95
CA GLN A 25 -3.10 -21.86 2.99
C GLN A 25 -2.11 -20.96 3.76
N VAL A 26 -2.40 -19.66 3.86
CA VAL A 26 -1.61 -18.67 4.61
C VAL A 26 -2.26 -18.36 5.95
N ASN A 27 -1.51 -17.87 6.93
CA ASN A 27 -2.10 -17.50 8.21
C ASN A 27 -2.71 -16.07 8.17
N ARG A 28 -3.65 -15.79 9.09
CA ARG A 28 -4.29 -14.46 9.21
C ARG A 28 -3.29 -13.32 9.38
N SER A 29 -2.19 -13.59 10.10
CA SER A 29 -1.18 -12.58 10.41
C SER A 29 -0.32 -12.21 9.20
N ASP A 30 -0.11 -13.13 8.26
CA ASP A 30 0.60 -12.87 7.01
C ASP A 30 -0.21 -11.92 6.15
N ILE A 31 -1.49 -12.23 5.92
CA ILE A 31 -2.41 -11.36 5.16
C ILE A 31 -2.51 -9.98 5.83
N ALA A 32 -2.64 -9.92 7.16
CA ALA A 32 -2.72 -8.65 7.87
C ALA A 32 -1.42 -7.83 7.73
N ARG A 33 -0.26 -8.48 7.83
CA ARG A 33 1.05 -7.82 7.63
C ARG A 33 1.21 -7.31 6.20
N GLU A 34 0.86 -8.13 5.22
CA GLU A 34 0.90 -7.76 3.80
C GLU A 34 0.01 -6.54 3.53
N ALA A 35 -1.25 -6.58 3.96
CA ALA A 35 -2.19 -5.47 3.80
C ALA A 35 -1.69 -4.17 4.48
N LEU A 36 -1.07 -4.27 5.65
CA LEU A 36 -0.47 -3.11 6.33
C LEU A 36 0.73 -2.56 5.55
N ASN A 37 1.61 -3.43 5.05
CA ASN A 37 2.76 -3.01 4.25
C ASN A 37 2.32 -2.29 2.96
N GLU A 38 1.35 -2.84 2.24
CA GLU A 38 0.79 -2.20 1.04
C GLU A 38 0.11 -0.87 1.36
N TYR A 39 -0.62 -0.80 2.47
CA TYR A 39 -1.25 0.44 2.92
C TYR A 39 -0.20 1.51 3.24
N PHE A 40 0.85 1.17 3.98
CA PHE A 40 1.93 2.10 4.32
C PHE A 40 2.69 2.56 3.08
N ALA A 41 3.08 1.64 2.19
CA ALA A 41 3.77 1.98 0.95
C ALA A 41 2.96 2.97 0.09
N ARG A 42 1.64 2.76 -0.03
CA ARG A 42 0.75 3.69 -0.72
C ARG A 42 0.68 5.05 -0.03
N LYS A 43 0.59 5.09 1.30
CA LYS A 43 0.59 6.34 2.07
C LYS A 43 1.91 7.10 1.95
N ASP A 44 3.03 6.40 1.90
CA ASP A 44 4.33 7.02 1.70
C ASP A 44 4.47 7.56 0.27
N LEU A 45 4.00 6.82 -0.74
CA LEU A 45 3.95 7.31 -2.11
C LEU A 45 3.08 8.56 -2.25
N GLU A 46 1.88 8.57 -1.65
CA GLU A 46 0.99 9.74 -1.62
C GLU A 46 1.71 10.97 -1.05
N ARG A 47 2.43 10.80 0.08
CA ARG A 47 3.21 11.89 0.72
C ARG A 47 4.35 12.39 -0.15
N ILE A 48 5.08 11.48 -0.81
CA ILE A 48 6.18 11.85 -1.71
C ILE A 48 5.62 12.61 -2.91
N ARG A 49 4.54 12.12 -3.54
CA ARG A 49 3.90 12.79 -4.68
C ARG A 49 3.44 14.20 -4.33
N GLN A 50 2.85 14.42 -3.17
CA GLN A 50 2.44 15.76 -2.73
C GLN A 50 3.59 16.78 -2.71
N LYS A 51 4.82 16.33 -2.45
CA LYS A 51 6.01 17.19 -2.46
C LYS A 51 6.65 17.28 -3.83
N MET A 52 6.70 16.17 -4.56
CA MET A 52 7.47 16.05 -5.80
C MET A 52 6.70 16.55 -7.02
N VAL A 53 5.38 16.40 -7.07
CA VAL A 53 4.56 16.82 -8.23
C VAL A 53 4.74 18.31 -8.54
N PRO A 54 4.63 19.25 -7.57
CA PRO A 54 4.84 20.68 -7.87
C PRO A 54 6.24 20.99 -8.40
N LEU A 55 7.26 20.25 -7.94
CA LEU A 55 8.64 20.41 -8.39
C LEU A 55 8.85 19.87 -9.81
N ALA A 56 8.14 18.79 -10.16
CA ALA A 56 8.13 18.20 -11.49
C ALA A 56 7.40 19.10 -12.49
N GLU A 57 6.23 19.63 -12.11
CA GLU A 57 5.45 20.58 -12.92
C GLU A 57 6.24 21.86 -13.21
N ALA A 58 6.97 22.39 -12.22
CA ALA A 58 7.85 23.55 -12.41
C ALA A 58 9.01 23.27 -13.40
N ARG A 59 9.33 22.00 -13.66
CA ARG A 59 10.31 21.55 -14.64
C ARG A 59 9.68 21.07 -15.96
N GLY A 60 8.37 21.21 -16.11
CA GLY A 60 7.66 20.83 -17.33
C GLY A 60 7.29 19.35 -17.44
N VAL A 61 7.37 18.58 -16.35
CA VAL A 61 7.02 17.15 -16.31
C VAL A 61 5.61 16.99 -15.71
N PHE A 62 4.65 16.51 -16.50
CA PHE A 62 3.23 16.43 -16.12
C PHE A 62 2.64 15.02 -16.24
N THR A 63 3.20 14.21 -17.14
CA THR A 63 2.70 12.89 -17.49
C THR A 63 3.73 11.81 -17.17
N ASP A 64 3.28 10.56 -17.09
CA ASP A 64 4.19 9.44 -16.93
C ASP A 64 5.11 9.31 -18.16
N GLU A 65 4.61 9.66 -19.37
CA GLU A 65 5.42 9.73 -20.59
C GLU A 65 6.55 10.76 -20.50
N ASP A 66 6.32 11.91 -19.86
CA ASP A 66 7.38 12.91 -19.60
C ASP A 66 8.47 12.32 -18.70
N VAL A 67 8.07 11.58 -17.66
CA VAL A 67 9.02 10.91 -16.75
C VAL A 67 9.83 9.88 -17.52
N PHE A 68 9.19 9.01 -18.30
CA PHE A 68 9.89 7.98 -19.06
C PHE A 68 10.90 8.56 -20.04
N ARG A 69 10.58 9.67 -20.72
CA ARG A 69 11.53 10.36 -21.62
C ARG A 69 12.78 10.88 -20.93
N GLU A 70 12.69 11.22 -19.64
CA GLU A 70 13.79 11.80 -18.88
C GLU A 70 14.68 10.75 -18.20
N VAL A 71 14.16 9.54 -17.91
CA VAL A 71 14.87 8.53 -17.10
C VAL A 71 15.17 7.21 -17.82
N SER A 72 14.68 7.03 -19.07
CA SER A 72 14.91 5.84 -19.90
C SER A 72 15.75 6.17 -21.12
#